data_AF-A0A8X6NKT3-F1
#
_entry.id   AF-A0A8X6NKT3-F1
#
_cell.length_a   1.000
_cell.length_b   1.000
_cell.length_c   1.000
_cell.angle_alpha   90.00
_cell.angle_beta   90.00
_cell.angle_gamma   90.00
#
_symmetry.space_group_name_H-M   'P 1'
#
loop_
_entity.id
_entity.type
_entity.pdbx_description
1 polymer ?
#
loop_
_entity_poly.entity_id
_entity_poly.type
_entity_poly.pdbx_seq_one_letter_code
_entity_poly.pdbx_strand_id
1 'polypeptide(L)'
;MRCELEQKFENSTLITNSCGPHRLNLLGQDIKPSSIMKHIVDIHKWGSQLTCLAIFIQNHTSYVKITKEHYEEKDQYIVAHIQDFNLYRQVKDLIRQLKPVASALTHLESDSATVADACHIWSELLNYNE
;
A
#
# COMPACT_ATOMS: atom_id res chain seq x y z
N MET A 1 -21.82 -11.24 -4.23
CA MET A 1 -22.04 -11.79 -2.88
C MET A 1 -22.67 -10.81 -1.89
N ARG A 2 -22.07 -9.64 -1.54
CA ARG A 2 -22.71 -8.68 -0.60
C ARG A 2 -24.08 -8.17 -1.08
N CYS A 3 -24.16 -7.66 -2.32
CA CYS A 3 -25.42 -7.14 -2.88
C CYS A 3 -26.51 -8.22 -3.00
N GLU A 4 -26.14 -9.47 -3.26
CA GLU A 4 -27.08 -10.60 -3.36
C GLU A 4 -27.63 -11.01 -1.99
N LEU A 5 -26.83 -10.87 -0.93
CA LEU A 5 -27.24 -11.15 0.45
C LEU A 5 -28.09 -10.00 1.02
N GLU A 6 -27.78 -8.75 0.69
CA GLU A 6 -28.57 -7.58 1.08
C GLU A 6 -29.98 -7.62 0.47
N GLN A 7 -30.12 -8.06 -0.79
CA GLN A 7 -31.43 -8.28 -1.42
C GLN A 7 -32.23 -9.44 -0.79
N LYS A 8 -31.54 -10.48 -0.28
CA LYS A 8 -32.21 -11.67 0.28
C LYS A 8 -32.70 -11.50 1.72
N PHE A 9 -32.13 -10.58 2.49
CA PHE A 9 -32.36 -10.48 3.95
C PHE A 9 -32.94 -9.12 4.39
N GLU A 10 -33.52 -8.32 3.47
CA GLU A 10 -34.25 -7.05 3.73
C GLU A 10 -33.69 -6.24 4.91
N ASN A 11 -32.39 -5.95 4.89
CA ASN A 11 -31.67 -5.03 5.79
C ASN A 11 -31.93 -5.12 7.32
N SER A 12 -32.64 -6.13 7.82
CA SER A 12 -33.14 -6.13 9.21
C SER A 12 -32.51 -7.20 10.09
N THR A 13 -31.81 -8.19 9.52
CA THR A 13 -31.16 -9.27 10.31
C THR A 13 -29.75 -9.63 9.86
N LEU A 14 -29.18 -8.93 8.87
CA LEU A 14 -27.84 -9.22 8.37
C LEU A 14 -26.81 -8.27 9.01
N ILE A 15 -26.17 -8.70 10.11
CA ILE A 15 -24.99 -8.01 10.65
C ILE A 15 -23.83 -8.28 9.70
N THR A 16 -23.61 -7.36 8.75
CA THR A 16 -22.44 -7.40 7.87
C THR A 16 -21.29 -6.66 8.54
N ASN A 17 -20.38 -7.40 9.16
CA ASN A 17 -19.11 -6.82 9.57
C ASN A 17 -18.28 -6.58 8.31
N SER A 18 -18.07 -5.32 7.92
CA SER A 18 -17.12 -4.99 6.86
C SER A 18 -15.76 -5.55 7.27
N CYS A 19 -15.16 -6.42 6.44
CA CYS A 19 -13.97 -7.16 6.85
C CYS A 19 -12.80 -6.20 7.17
N GLY A 20 -12.06 -6.48 8.25
CA GLY A 20 -10.88 -5.72 8.67
C GLY A 20 -9.87 -5.46 7.53
N PRO A 21 -9.56 -6.46 6.67
CA PRO A 21 -8.72 -6.25 5.50
C PRO A 21 -9.25 -5.20 4.52
N HIS A 22 -10.57 -5.12 4.31
CA HIS A 22 -11.15 -4.10 3.43
C HIS A 22 -10.98 -2.69 4.00
N ARG A 23 -11.16 -2.51 5.31
CA ARG A 23 -10.95 -1.20 5.96
C ARG A 23 -9.48 -0.77 5.95
N LEU A 24 -8.54 -1.70 6.15
CA LEU A 24 -7.12 -1.42 5.98
C LEU A 24 -6.76 -1.11 4.53
N ASN A 25 -7.45 -1.75 3.58
CA ASN A 25 -7.25 -1.45 2.17
C ASN A 25 -7.65 -0.01 1.85
N LEU A 26 -8.77 0.47 2.40
CA LEU A 26 -9.22 1.86 2.30
C LEU A 26 -8.29 2.82 3.04
N LEU A 27 -7.82 2.47 4.23
CA LEU A 27 -6.85 3.29 4.98
C LEU A 27 -5.56 3.50 4.19
N GLY A 28 -5.06 2.44 3.55
CA GLY A 28 -3.92 2.60 2.65
C GLY A 28 -4.22 3.58 1.52
N GLN A 29 -5.46 3.66 1.02
CA GLN A 29 -5.84 4.60 -0.05
C GLN A 29 -5.76 6.05 0.42
N ASP A 30 -6.10 6.33 1.66
CA ASP A 30 -6.02 7.67 2.25
C ASP A 30 -4.57 8.12 2.52
N ILE A 31 -3.65 7.16 2.71
CA ILE A 31 -2.21 7.42 2.94
C ILE A 31 -1.46 7.73 1.63
N LYS A 32 -2.08 7.50 0.46
CA LYS A 32 -1.44 7.63 -0.86
C LYS A 32 -1.03 9.07 -1.19
N PRO A 33 0.27 9.35 -1.43
CA PRO A 33 0.69 10.57 -2.08
C PRO A 33 0.40 10.48 -3.58
N SER A 34 -0.42 11.40 -4.10
CA SER A 34 -0.83 11.44 -5.52
C SER A 34 0.37 11.51 -6.49
N SER A 35 1.50 12.06 -6.01
CA SER A 35 2.78 12.15 -6.73
C SER A 35 3.41 10.80 -7.04
N ILE A 36 3.22 9.79 -6.19
CA ILE A 36 3.81 8.45 -6.36
C ILE A 36 2.85 7.51 -7.08
N MET A 37 1.55 7.59 -6.78
CA MET A 37 0.56 6.65 -7.33
C MET A 37 0.45 6.70 -8.84
N LYS A 38 0.74 7.84 -9.47
CA LYS A 38 0.79 7.97 -10.94
C LYS A 38 1.85 7.09 -11.62
N HIS A 39 2.78 6.52 -10.84
CA HIS A 39 3.88 5.69 -11.31
C HIS A 39 3.79 4.23 -10.87
N ILE A 40 2.83 3.90 -10.01
CA ILE A 40 2.62 2.54 -9.52
C ILE A 40 1.45 1.96 -10.29
N VAL A 41 1.64 0.77 -10.88
CA VAL A 41 0.54 0.01 -11.47
C VAL A 41 -0.51 -0.24 -10.39
N ASP A 42 -1.79 -0.01 -10.71
CA ASP A 42 -2.89 -0.06 -9.75
C ASP A 42 -3.12 -1.51 -9.27
N ILE A 43 -2.32 -1.92 -8.28
CA ILE A 43 -2.37 -3.27 -7.71
C ILE A 43 -3.26 -3.21 -6.48
N HIS A 44 -4.33 -4.01 -6.46
CA HIS A 44 -5.35 -4.03 -5.40
C HIS A 44 -4.83 -4.47 -4.01
N LYS A 45 -3.55 -4.87 -3.87
CA LYS A 45 -2.96 -5.35 -2.62
C LYS A 45 -1.74 -4.52 -2.20
N TRP A 46 -1.80 -3.97 -0.99
CA TRP A 46 -0.74 -3.17 -0.38
C TRP A 46 0.59 -3.90 -0.24
N GLY A 47 0.58 -5.20 0.04
CA GLY A 47 1.80 -6.00 0.11
C GLY A 47 2.59 -6.00 -1.20
N SER A 48 1.91 -6.07 -2.34
CA SER A 48 2.55 -6.04 -3.66
C SER A 48 3.10 -4.65 -3.99
N GLN A 49 2.35 -3.58 -3.69
CA GLN A 49 2.82 -2.20 -3.88
C GLN A 49 4.05 -1.90 -3.01
N LEU A 50 4.02 -2.31 -1.74
CA LEU A 50 5.15 -2.17 -0.82
C LEU A 50 6.39 -2.90 -1.35
N THR A 51 6.21 -4.09 -1.91
CA THR A 51 7.31 -4.88 -2.50
C THR A 51 7.94 -4.16 -3.69
N CYS A 52 7.13 -3.61 -4.60
CA CYS A 52 7.63 -2.83 -5.74
C CYS A 52 8.44 -1.60 -5.27
N LEU A 53 7.92 -0.85 -4.30
CA LEU A 53 8.61 0.32 -3.75
C LEU A 53 9.89 -0.06 -3.02
N ALA A 54 9.88 -1.16 -2.27
CA ALA A 54 11.06 -1.67 -1.56
C ALA A 54 12.17 -2.08 -2.53
N ILE A 55 11.83 -2.78 -3.63
CA ILE A 55 12.78 -3.14 -4.69
C ILE A 55 13.35 -1.89 -5.36
N PHE A 56 12.52 -0.87 -5.60
CA PHE A 56 12.97 0.40 -6.14
C PHE A 56 14.02 1.06 -5.25
N ILE A 57 13.76 1.17 -3.94
CA ILE A 57 14.72 1.75 -2.99
C ILE A 57 15.98 0.92 -2.87
N GLN A 58 15.87 -0.40 -2.83
CA GLN A 58 16.99 -1.33 -2.72
C GLN A 58 17.96 -1.20 -3.91
N ASN A 59 17.43 -1.04 -5.12
CA ASN A 59 18.21 -0.98 -6.36
C ASN A 59 18.48 0.44 -6.85
N HIS A 60 18.03 1.48 -6.12
CA HIS A 60 18.11 2.88 -6.54
C HIS A 60 19.53 3.31 -6.92
N THR A 61 20.53 2.95 -6.12
CA THR A 61 21.94 3.25 -6.40
C THR A 61 22.40 2.69 -7.75
N SER A 62 21.97 1.46 -8.07
CA SER A 62 22.26 0.83 -9.36
C SER A 62 21.54 1.57 -10.49
N TYR A 63 20.28 1.94 -10.32
CA TYR A 63 19.54 2.72 -11.32
C TYR A 63 20.20 4.06 -11.62
N VAL A 64 20.60 4.80 -10.58
CA VAL A 64 21.32 6.07 -10.73
C VAL A 64 22.63 5.86 -11.50
N LYS A 65 23.40 4.82 -11.18
CA LYS A 65 24.66 4.51 -11.88
C LYS A 65 24.43 4.24 -13.37
N ILE A 66 23.47 3.37 -13.72
CA ILE A 66 23.16 3.02 -15.11
C ILE A 66 22.56 4.22 -15.86
N THR A 67 21.88 5.16 -15.18
CA THR A 67 21.40 6.41 -15.84
C THR A 67 22.52 7.38 -16.16
N LYS A 68 23.62 7.36 -15.40
CA LYS A 68 24.80 8.19 -15.65
C LYS A 68 25.69 7.63 -16.75
N GLU A 69 25.82 6.30 -16.84
CA GLU A 69 26.67 5.62 -17.83
C GLU A 69 26.08 5.63 -19.25
N HIS A 70 24.76 5.66 -19.38
CA HIS A 70 24.05 5.62 -20.67
C HIS A 70 23.03 6.76 -20.78
N TYR A 71 23.41 7.98 -20.41
CA TYR A 71 22.49 9.11 -20.29
C TYR A 71 21.83 9.49 -21.63
N GLU A 72 22.59 9.48 -22.73
CA GLU A 72 22.14 9.97 -24.05
C GLU A 72 21.22 8.99 -24.79
N GLU A 73 21.29 7.69 -24.48
CA GLU A 73 20.49 6.64 -25.13
C GLU A 73 19.17 6.35 -24.42
N LYS A 74 18.94 6.99 -23.26
CA LYS A 74 17.82 6.68 -22.37
C LYS A 74 16.71 7.70 -22.42
N ASP A 75 15.52 7.22 -22.11
CA ASP A 75 14.35 8.06 -21.92
C ASP A 75 14.59 9.07 -20.78
N GLN A 76 14.68 10.35 -21.17
CA GLN A 76 14.92 11.46 -20.26
C GLN A 76 13.85 11.58 -19.17
N TYR A 77 12.63 11.14 -19.46
CA TYR A 77 11.55 11.08 -18.46
C TYR A 77 11.90 10.10 -17.34
N ILE A 78 12.36 8.89 -17.68
CA ILE A 78 12.72 7.86 -16.70
C ILE A 78 13.95 8.28 -15.90
N VAL A 79 14.94 8.87 -16.56
CA VAL A 79 16.16 9.39 -15.90
C VAL A 79 15.82 10.48 -14.89
N ALA A 80 14.97 11.44 -15.26
CA ALA A 80 14.52 12.50 -14.36
C ALA A 80 13.83 11.95 -13.10
N HIS A 81 13.00 10.91 -13.23
CA HIS A 81 12.31 10.29 -12.09
C HIS A 81 13.26 9.49 -11.18
N ILE A 82 14.25 8.80 -11.74
CA ILE A 82 15.25 8.07 -10.93
C ILE A 82 16.13 9.06 -10.14
N GLN A 83 16.45 10.20 -10.74
CA GLN A 83 17.31 11.22 -10.14
C GLN A 83 16.56 12.22 -9.24
N ASP A 84 15.23 12.18 -9.22
CA ASP A 84 14.40 13.01 -8.34
C ASP A 84 14.55 12.57 -6.87
N PHE A 85 15.35 13.33 -6.12
CA PHE A 85 15.55 13.14 -4.69
C PHE A 85 14.27 13.31 -3.88
N ASN A 86 13.34 14.17 -4.32
CA ASN A 86 12.06 14.35 -3.64
C ASN A 86 11.19 13.12 -3.82
N LEU A 87 11.14 12.54 -5.03
CA LEU A 87 10.43 11.29 -5.26
C LEU A 87 11.03 10.14 -4.44
N TYR A 88 12.36 10.00 -4.45
CA TYR A 88 13.05 8.98 -3.64
C TYR A 88 12.73 9.09 -2.14
N ARG A 89 12.74 10.31 -1.59
CA ARG A 89 12.35 10.56 -0.19
C ARG A 89 10.89 10.21 0.07
N GLN A 90 9.98 10.67 -0.78
CA GLN A 90 8.55 10.38 -0.66
C GLN A 90 8.27 8.88 -0.71
N VAL A 91 8.97 8.12 -1.56
CA VAL A 91 8.86 6.65 -1.60
C VAL A 91 9.35 6.01 -0.30
N LYS A 92 10.46 6.47 0.29
CA LYS A 92 10.93 5.96 1.59
C LYS A 92 9.93 6.22 2.71
N ASP A 93 9.36 7.42 2.75
CA ASP A 93 8.38 7.79 3.76
C ASP A 93 7.06 7.01 3.57
N LEU A 94 6.65 6.81 2.31
CA LEU A 94 5.49 5.96 2.00
C LEU A 94 5.71 4.50 2.43
N ILE A 95 6.90 3.92 2.18
CA ILE A 95 7.21 2.56 2.65
C ILE A 95 7.09 2.46 4.18
N ARG A 96 7.57 3.46 4.91
CA ARG A 96 7.48 3.48 6.38
C ARG A 96 6.03 3.47 6.86
N GLN A 97 5.17 4.27 6.23
CA GLN A 97 3.76 4.39 6.58
C GLN A 97 2.95 3.15 6.16
N LEU A 98 3.26 2.56 5.00
CA LEU A 98 2.56 1.39 4.49
C LEU A 98 2.99 0.07 5.12
N LYS A 99 4.21 -0.02 5.67
CA LYS A 99 4.72 -1.24 6.30
C LYS A 99 3.82 -1.79 7.43
N PRO A 100 3.40 -0.99 8.43
CA PRO A 100 2.51 -1.48 9.47
C PRO A 100 1.13 -1.86 8.92
N VAL A 101 0.59 -1.09 7.97
CA VAL A 101 -0.70 -1.38 7.30
C VAL A 101 -0.65 -2.68 6.51
N ALA A 102 0.43 -2.93 5.77
CA ALA A 102 0.61 -4.17 5.01
C ALA A 102 0.77 -5.39 5.93
N SER A 103 1.51 -5.25 7.02
CA SER A 103 1.67 -6.32 8.03
C SER A 103 0.34 -6.66 8.70
N ALA A 104 -0.42 -5.63 9.09
CA ALA A 104 -1.77 -5.76 9.62
C ALA A 104 -2.72 -6.44 8.64
N LEU A 105 -2.64 -6.06 7.35
CA LEU A 105 -3.44 -6.67 6.28
C LEU A 105 -3.11 -8.16 6.14
N THR A 106 -1.82 -8.52 6.07
CA THR A 106 -1.39 -9.93 5.96
C THR A 106 -1.84 -10.76 7.15
N HIS A 107 -1.84 -10.19 8.36
CA HIS A 107 -2.37 -10.87 9.54
C HIS A 107 -3.88 -11.10 9.40
N LEU A 108 -4.65 -10.07 9.07
CA LEU A 108 -6.11 -10.17 9.00
C LEU A 108 -6.64 -10.92 7.77
N GLU A 109 -5.80 -11.13 6.76
CA GLU A 109 -6.09 -11.99 5.62
C GLU A 109 -5.84 -13.48 5.91
N SER A 110 -5.30 -13.85 7.08
CA SER A 110 -5.12 -15.25 7.45
C SER A 110 -6.45 -15.91 7.84
N ASP A 111 -6.60 -17.20 7.53
CA ASP A 111 -7.79 -17.98 7.90
C ASP A 111 -7.94 -18.16 9.43
N SER A 112 -6.90 -17.82 10.20
CA SER A 112 -6.91 -17.87 11.67
C SER A 112 -7.29 -16.53 12.32
N ALA A 113 -7.47 -15.47 11.52
CA ALA A 113 -7.72 -14.13 12.04
C ALA A 113 -9.14 -14.00 12.63
N THR A 114 -9.21 -13.48 13.85
CA THR A 114 -10.47 -13.22 14.55
C THR A 114 -10.84 -11.73 14.52
N VAL A 115 -12.09 -11.43 14.87
CA VAL A 115 -12.55 -10.03 15.03
C VAL A 115 -11.80 -9.33 16.18
N ALA A 116 -11.37 -10.06 17.20
CA ALA A 116 -10.54 -9.52 18.27
C ALA A 116 -9.16 -9.07 17.76
N ASP A 117 -8.54 -9.84 16.87
CA ASP A 117 -7.28 -9.47 16.21
C ASP A 117 -7.44 -8.19 15.39
N ALA A 118 -8.56 -8.05 14.68
CA ALA A 118 -8.88 -6.83 13.93
C ALA A 118 -9.00 -5.59 14.83
N CYS A 119 -9.63 -5.73 16.00
CA CYS A 119 -9.76 -4.63 16.96
C CYS A 119 -8.40 -4.26 17.58
N HIS A 120 -7.59 -5.27 17.91
CA HIS A 120 -6.26 -5.09 18.47
C HIS A 120 -5.32 -4.37 17.50
N ILE A 121 -5.22 -4.89 16.27
CA ILE A 121 -4.41 -4.31 15.19
C ILE A 121 -4.82 -2.87 14.89
N TRP A 122 -6.12 -2.56 14.91
CA TRP A 122 -6.60 -1.19 14.69
C TRP A 122 -6.15 -0.24 15.81
N SER A 123 -6.12 -0.72 17.05
CA SER A 123 -5.64 0.07 18.19
C SER A 123 -4.13 0.30 18.11
N GLU A 124 -3.36 -0.71 17.70
CA GLU A 124 -1.92 -0.56 17.46
C GLU A 124 -1.61 0.46 16.36
N LEU A 125 -2.35 0.44 15.25
CA LEU A 125 -2.16 1.39 14.15
C LEU A 125 -2.51 2.83 14.54
N LEU A 126 -3.50 3.03 15.40
CA LEU A 126 -3.83 4.35 15.94
C LEU A 126 -2.69 4.88 16.83
N ASN A 127 -2.12 4.03 17.67
CA ASN A 127 -1.00 4.38 18.55
C ASN A 127 0.34 4.53 17.81
N TYR A 128 0.46 4.01 16.58
CA TYR A 128 1.67 4.12 15.76
C TYR A 128 1.82 5.50 15.08
N ASN A 129 0.73 6.27 15.01
CA ASN A 129 0.67 7.58 14.33
C ASN A 129 0.66 8.78 15.31
N GLU A 130 0.72 8.55 16.62
CA GLU A 130 1.03 9.58 17.65
C GLU A 130 2.54 9.70 17.88
#